data_AF-A0A6P1HZP4-F1
#
_entry.id   AF-A0A6P1HZP4-F1
#
_cell.length_a   1.000
_cell.length_b   1.000
_cell.length_c   1.000
_cell.angle_alpha   90.00
_cell.angle_beta   90.00
_cell.angle_gamma   90.00
#
_symmetry.space_group_name_H-M   'P 1'
#
loop_
_entity.id
_entity.type
_entity.pdbx_description
1 polymer ?
#
loop_
_entity_poly.entity_id
_entity_poly.type
_entity_poly.pdbx_seq_one_letter_code
_entity_poly.pdbx_strand_id
1 'polypeptide(L)'
;MAVAAGVALTCGVGAASADTQINGCTIVADPTPEHRTTCPGADLSRANLAGMNLSFADLSGANLTFANLAGTNFTAANLSYANLSDANLTDTNFTDSQRNAMVLYRTGIDIFGRIVGDLDITTDPNWSTDAHERALASVVPVTPPAPSP
;
A
#
# COMPACT_ATOMS: atom_id res chain seq x y z
N MET A 1 -22.09 -30.84 0.24
CA MET A 1 -21.16 -31.90 -0.22
C MET A 1 -20.82 -31.62 -1.67
N ALA A 2 -19.64 -31.05 -1.91
CA ALA A 2 -18.92 -30.84 -3.18
C ALA A 2 -17.82 -29.80 -2.84
N VAL A 3 -16.68 -30.21 -2.27
CA VAL A 3 -15.44 -30.59 -2.97
C VAL A 3 -15.14 -29.68 -4.17
N ALA A 4 -14.22 -28.74 -3.95
CA ALA A 4 -13.22 -28.37 -4.94
C ALA A 4 -11.90 -28.17 -4.19
N ALA A 5 -11.14 -29.26 -4.09
CA ALA A 5 -9.73 -29.22 -3.77
C ALA A 5 -8.98 -28.62 -4.96
N GLY A 6 -7.99 -27.78 -4.67
CA GLY A 6 -6.82 -27.57 -5.51
C GLY A 6 -7.09 -26.92 -6.86
N VAL A 7 -7.15 -25.59 -6.89
CA VAL A 7 -6.44 -24.86 -7.93
C VAL A 7 -5.77 -23.65 -7.31
N ALA A 8 -4.44 -23.70 -7.22
CA ALA A 8 -3.63 -22.49 -7.24
C ALA A 8 -3.82 -21.89 -8.64
N LEU A 9 -4.92 -21.16 -8.83
CA LEU A 9 -5.18 -20.43 -10.06
C LEU A 9 -4.44 -19.09 -9.92
N THR A 10 -3.17 -19.12 -10.29
CA THR A 10 -2.44 -17.93 -10.72
C THR A 10 -3.16 -17.38 -11.95
N CYS A 11 -4.22 -16.60 -11.77
CA CYS A 11 -4.75 -15.80 -12.86
C CYS A 11 -4.00 -14.48 -12.84
N GLY A 12 -2.99 -14.39 -13.71
CA GLY A 12 -2.32 -13.14 -14.00
C GLY A 12 -3.28 -12.13 -14.62
N VAL A 13 -2.99 -10.87 -14.35
CA VAL A 13 -3.31 -9.70 -15.16
C VAL A 13 -4.79 -9.50 -15.53
N GLY A 14 -5.49 -8.74 -14.69
CA GLY A 14 -6.70 -8.03 -15.07
C GLY A 14 -7.96 -8.53 -14.38
N ALA A 15 -8.65 -7.59 -13.72
CA ALA A 15 -10.04 -7.66 -13.25
C ALA A 15 -10.62 -9.07 -13.22
N ALA A 16 -10.28 -9.82 -12.16
CA ALA A 16 -10.88 -11.13 -11.94
C ALA A 16 -12.40 -10.94 -11.93
N SER A 17 -13.13 -11.62 -12.80
CA SER A 17 -14.61 -11.59 -12.82
C SER A 17 -15.22 -12.48 -11.73
N ALA A 18 -14.38 -13.03 -10.85
CA ALA A 18 -14.74 -13.94 -9.78
C ALA A 18 -13.82 -13.70 -8.57
N ASP A 19 -14.37 -13.87 -7.38
CA ASP A 19 -13.64 -13.71 -6.14
C ASP A 19 -12.42 -14.65 -6.09
N THR A 20 -11.30 -14.14 -5.61
CA THR A 20 -10.03 -14.87 -5.56
C THR A 20 -9.66 -15.20 -4.12
N GLN A 21 -9.39 -16.46 -3.81
CA GLN A 21 -8.91 -16.85 -2.48
C GLN A 21 -7.38 -16.87 -2.42
N ILE A 22 -6.81 -16.09 -1.49
CA ILE A 22 -5.37 -15.99 -1.26
C ILE A 22 -5.13 -16.12 0.23
N ASN A 23 -4.39 -17.15 0.65
CA ASN A 23 -4.05 -17.40 2.06
C ASN A 23 -5.26 -17.33 3.03
N GLY A 24 -6.42 -17.82 2.58
CA GLY A 24 -7.67 -17.79 3.36
C GLY A 24 -8.43 -16.45 3.35
N CYS A 25 -7.89 -15.43 2.69
CA CYS A 25 -8.58 -14.18 2.39
C CYS A 25 -9.30 -14.25 1.05
N THR A 26 -10.56 -13.82 1.01
CA THR A 26 -11.34 -13.71 -0.24
C THR A 26 -11.23 -12.29 -0.78
N ILE A 27 -10.53 -12.14 -1.90
CA ILE A 27 -10.42 -10.90 -2.66
C ILE A 27 -11.65 -10.76 -3.54
N VAL A 28 -12.44 -9.72 -3.29
CA VAL A 28 -13.65 -9.41 -4.06
C VAL A 28 -13.29 -8.83 -5.41
N ALA A 29 -13.88 -9.39 -6.47
CA ALA A 29 -13.66 -8.99 -7.86
C ALA A 29 -14.09 -7.55 -8.19
N ASP A 30 -15.27 -7.17 -7.71
CA ASP A 30 -15.90 -5.87 -7.94
C ASP A 30 -16.23 -5.20 -6.59
N PRO A 31 -15.22 -4.59 -5.94
CA PRO A 31 -15.39 -4.06 -4.60
C PRO A 31 -16.24 -2.78 -4.60
N THR A 32 -17.34 -2.81 -3.84
CA THR A 32 -18.12 -1.63 -3.46
C THR A 32 -17.90 -1.30 -1.98
N PRO A 33 -18.27 -0.10 -1.50
CA PRO A 33 -18.20 0.21 -0.07
C PRO A 33 -18.97 -0.80 0.82
N GLU A 34 -20.06 -1.39 0.32
CA GLU A 34 -20.84 -2.40 1.05
C GLU A 34 -20.37 -3.84 0.84
N HIS A 35 -19.70 -4.14 -0.28
CA HIS A 35 -19.19 -5.47 -0.60
C HIS A 35 -17.71 -5.41 -0.99
N ARG A 36 -16.83 -5.66 -0.02
CA ARG A 36 -15.38 -5.52 -0.18
C ARG A 36 -14.61 -6.62 0.53
N THR A 37 -13.38 -6.82 0.09
CA THR A 37 -12.40 -7.68 0.76
C THR A 37 -12.26 -7.27 2.23
N THR A 38 -12.47 -8.21 3.15
CA THR A 38 -12.38 -7.96 4.60
C THR A 38 -11.54 -9.06 5.24
N CYS A 39 -10.27 -8.76 5.48
CA CYS A 39 -9.27 -9.71 5.95
C CYS A 39 -8.28 -9.04 6.94
N PRO A 40 -8.78 -8.49 8.07
CA PRO A 40 -7.90 -7.89 9.07
C PRO A 40 -6.94 -8.95 9.64
N GLY A 41 -5.67 -8.59 9.77
CA GLY A 41 -4.62 -9.46 10.29
C GLY A 41 -4.22 -10.63 9.38
N ALA A 42 -4.69 -10.66 8.13
CA ALA A 42 -4.38 -11.77 7.23
C ALA A 42 -2.90 -11.85 6.89
N ASP A 43 -2.39 -13.07 6.75
CA ASP A 43 -1.04 -13.32 6.25
C ASP A 43 -1.07 -13.41 4.72
N LEU A 44 -0.78 -12.29 4.07
CA LEU A 44 -0.63 -12.14 2.62
C LEU A 44 0.84 -11.97 2.23
N SER A 45 1.76 -12.44 3.09
CA SER A 45 3.19 -12.34 2.79
C SER A 45 3.52 -13.12 1.53
N ARG A 46 4.35 -12.52 0.67
CA ARG A 46 4.73 -13.06 -0.65
C ARG A 46 3.56 -13.30 -1.62
N ALA A 47 2.36 -12.81 -1.32
CA ALA A 47 1.23 -12.93 -2.23
C ALA A 47 1.47 -12.14 -3.52
N ASN A 48 0.98 -12.66 -4.64
CA ASN A 48 0.95 -11.92 -5.90
C ASN A 48 -0.42 -11.25 -6.06
N LEU A 49 -0.47 -9.95 -5.79
CA LEU A 49 -1.68 -9.12 -5.88
C LEU A 49 -1.56 -8.06 -6.99
N ALA A 50 -0.57 -8.20 -7.87
CA ALA A 50 -0.28 -7.20 -8.88
C ALA A 50 -1.48 -6.95 -9.80
N GLY A 51 -1.82 -5.67 -9.97
CA GLY A 51 -2.95 -5.20 -10.77
C GLY A 51 -4.34 -5.48 -10.18
N MET A 52 -4.44 -5.97 -8.94
CA MET A 52 -5.75 -6.25 -8.34
C MET A 52 -6.47 -4.98 -7.88
N ASN A 53 -7.80 -5.01 -7.92
CA ASN A 53 -8.63 -3.98 -7.32
C ASN A 53 -8.98 -4.33 -5.87
N LEU A 54 -8.33 -3.65 -4.92
CA LEU A 54 -8.56 -3.77 -3.48
C LEU A 54 -9.14 -2.47 -2.90
N SER A 55 -9.89 -1.71 -3.71
CA SER A 55 -10.54 -0.50 -3.22
C SER A 55 -11.49 -0.82 -2.07
N PHE A 56 -11.55 0.06 -1.07
CA PHE A 56 -12.33 -0.10 0.16
C PHE A 56 -11.92 -1.28 1.06
N ALA A 57 -10.95 -2.12 0.66
CA ALA A 57 -10.60 -3.33 1.40
C ALA A 57 -10.19 -3.02 2.84
N ASP A 58 -10.60 -3.88 3.77
CA ASP A 58 -10.09 -3.87 5.14
C ASP A 58 -8.97 -4.91 5.28
N LEU A 59 -7.75 -4.41 5.29
CA LEU A 59 -6.51 -5.16 5.47
C LEU A 59 -5.75 -4.65 6.69
N SER A 60 -6.47 -4.11 7.67
CA SER A 60 -5.86 -3.60 8.90
C SER A 60 -5.07 -4.70 9.62
N GLY A 61 -3.82 -4.40 9.98
CA GLY A 61 -2.90 -5.35 10.60
C GLY A 61 -2.40 -6.49 9.69
N ALA A 62 -2.73 -6.49 8.40
CA ALA A 62 -2.32 -7.56 7.50
C ALA A 62 -0.79 -7.60 7.30
N ASN A 63 -0.25 -8.81 7.16
CA ASN A 63 1.14 -9.03 6.79
C ASN A 63 1.24 -9.13 5.26
N LEU A 64 1.80 -8.10 4.62
CA LEU A 64 2.05 -8.01 3.17
C LEU A 64 3.55 -8.04 2.86
N THR A 65 4.37 -8.55 3.79
CA THR A 65 5.83 -8.58 3.62
C THR A 65 6.22 -9.36 2.36
N PHE A 66 7.11 -8.82 1.53
CA PHE A 66 7.53 -9.40 0.24
C PHE A 66 6.39 -9.60 -0.80
N ALA A 67 5.20 -9.03 -0.59
CA ALA A 67 4.10 -9.17 -1.54
C ALA A 67 4.40 -8.41 -2.84
N ASN A 68 3.93 -8.93 -3.98
CA ASN A 68 3.93 -8.19 -5.23
C ASN A 68 2.62 -7.39 -5.33
N LEU A 69 2.69 -6.09 -5.06
CA LEU A 69 1.56 -5.15 -5.09
C LEU A 69 1.60 -4.21 -6.30
N ALA A 70 2.43 -4.50 -7.31
CA ALA A 70 2.61 -3.61 -8.44
C ALA A 70 1.28 -3.32 -9.16
N GLY A 71 0.95 -2.05 -9.36
CA GLY A 71 -0.30 -1.63 -10.01
C GLY A 71 -1.59 -1.92 -9.23
N THR A 72 -1.49 -2.32 -7.96
CA THR A 72 -2.67 -2.63 -7.11
C THR A 72 -3.42 -1.35 -6.77
N ASN A 73 -4.76 -1.40 -6.78
CA ASN A 73 -5.59 -0.29 -6.36
C ASN A 73 -6.06 -0.46 -4.91
N PHE A 74 -5.54 0.35 -3.99
CA PHE A 74 -5.96 0.44 -2.59
C PHE A 74 -6.79 1.71 -2.29
N THR A 75 -7.49 2.25 -3.30
CA THR A 75 -8.31 3.46 -3.10
C THR A 75 -9.28 3.29 -1.94
N ALA A 76 -9.27 4.20 -0.97
CA ALA A 76 -10.10 4.15 0.24
C ALA A 76 -9.98 2.86 1.08
N ALA A 77 -8.91 2.06 0.90
CA ALA A 77 -8.67 0.86 1.70
C ALA A 77 -8.16 1.21 3.11
N ASN A 78 -8.42 0.32 4.08
CA ASN A 78 -7.84 0.40 5.41
C ASN A 78 -6.60 -0.51 5.50
N LEU A 79 -5.42 0.09 5.58
CA LEU A 79 -4.11 -0.54 5.76
C LEU A 79 -3.49 -0.18 7.11
N SER A 80 -4.31 0.27 8.07
CA SER A 80 -3.83 0.65 9.39
C SER A 80 -3.10 -0.52 10.04
N TYR A 81 -1.90 -0.31 10.57
CA TYR A 81 -1.04 -1.34 11.18
C TYR A 81 -0.56 -2.46 10.23
N ALA A 82 -0.82 -2.38 8.93
CA ALA A 82 -0.34 -3.38 7.98
C ALA A 82 1.18 -3.30 7.81
N ASN A 83 1.82 -4.44 7.57
CA ASN A 83 3.25 -4.52 7.30
C ASN A 83 3.51 -4.81 5.82
N LEU A 84 4.03 -3.83 5.08
CA LEU A 84 4.32 -3.94 3.65
C LEU A 84 5.84 -4.05 3.40
N SER A 85 6.64 -4.41 4.40
CA SER A 85 8.10 -4.47 4.27
C SER A 85 8.55 -5.35 3.09
N ASP A 86 9.50 -4.86 2.31
CA ASP A 86 10.05 -5.50 1.11
C ASP A 86 9.01 -5.83 0.02
N ALA A 87 7.79 -5.26 0.10
CA ALA A 87 6.77 -5.40 -0.93
C ALA A 87 7.11 -4.57 -2.18
N ASN A 88 6.76 -5.08 -3.36
CA ASN A 88 6.85 -4.31 -4.60
C ASN A 88 5.62 -3.41 -4.74
N LEU A 89 5.81 -2.10 -4.59
CA LEU A 89 4.73 -1.09 -4.64
C LEU A 89 4.71 -0.27 -5.94
N THR A 90 5.46 -0.67 -6.98
CA THR A 90 5.50 0.09 -8.25
C THR A 90 4.09 0.32 -8.80
N ASP A 91 3.76 1.57 -9.12
CA ASP A 91 2.45 1.97 -9.64
C ASP A 91 1.24 1.63 -8.75
N THR A 92 1.45 1.34 -7.45
CA THR A 92 0.35 1.10 -6.51
C THR A 92 -0.42 2.40 -6.23
N ASN A 93 -1.75 2.36 -6.31
CA ASN A 93 -2.61 3.49 -5.98
C ASN A 93 -3.07 3.39 -4.52
N PHE A 94 -2.77 4.42 -3.73
CA PHE A 94 -3.18 4.52 -2.33
C PHE A 94 -4.06 5.76 -2.04
N THR A 95 -4.72 6.34 -3.04
CA THR A 95 -5.59 7.51 -2.86
C THR A 95 -6.64 7.24 -1.78
N ASP A 96 -6.84 8.18 -0.85
CA ASP A 96 -7.81 8.10 0.25
C ASP A 96 -7.69 6.87 1.19
N SER A 97 -6.63 6.06 1.07
CA SER A 97 -6.43 4.91 1.96
C SER A 97 -6.04 5.35 3.37
N GLN A 98 -6.50 4.61 4.38
CA GLN A 98 -6.04 4.79 5.76
C GLN A 98 -4.71 4.04 5.97
N ARG A 99 -3.64 4.76 6.35
CA ARG A 99 -2.28 4.22 6.49
C ARG A 99 -1.71 4.40 7.89
N ASN A 100 -2.58 4.52 8.89
CA ASN A 100 -2.20 4.78 10.28
C ASN A 100 -1.28 3.67 10.79
N ALA A 101 -0.07 4.03 11.24
CA ALA A 101 0.93 3.08 11.75
C ALA A 101 1.27 1.93 10.77
N MET A 102 1.12 2.16 9.45
CA MET A 102 1.57 1.22 8.43
C MET A 102 3.10 1.13 8.45
N VAL A 103 3.63 -0.10 8.40
CA VAL A 103 5.07 -0.35 8.40
C VAL A 103 5.55 -0.52 6.95
N LEU A 104 6.52 0.31 6.57
CA LEU A 104 7.24 0.24 5.30
C LEU A 104 8.73 0.10 5.60
N TYR A 105 9.36 -0.92 5.05
CA TYR A 105 10.81 -1.12 5.09
C TYR A 105 11.26 -1.62 3.73
N ARG A 106 12.25 -0.99 3.09
CA ARG A 106 12.79 -1.42 1.78
C ARG A 106 11.76 -1.57 0.64
N THR A 107 10.68 -0.78 0.65
CA THR A 107 9.59 -0.87 -0.35
C THR A 107 9.77 0.03 -1.57
N GLY A 108 10.85 0.80 -1.65
CA GLY A 108 11.12 1.73 -2.76
C GLY A 108 10.17 2.93 -2.86
N ILE A 109 9.33 3.17 -1.84
CA ILE A 109 8.33 4.25 -1.78
C ILE A 109 8.45 5.03 -0.46
N ASP A 110 8.29 6.35 -0.51
CA ASP A 110 8.27 7.23 0.67
C ASP A 110 6.89 7.25 1.37
N ILE A 111 6.84 7.85 2.56
CA ILE A 111 5.63 7.93 3.41
C ILE A 111 4.44 8.65 2.74
N PHE A 112 4.63 9.32 1.60
CA PHE A 112 3.60 10.02 0.85
C PHE A 112 3.09 9.23 -0.37
N GLY A 113 3.63 8.05 -0.64
CA GLY A 113 3.22 7.24 -1.80
C GLY A 113 3.84 7.71 -3.11
N ARG A 114 4.95 8.46 -3.06
CA ARG A 114 5.70 8.83 -4.27
C ARG A 114 6.69 7.72 -4.59
N ILE A 115 6.67 7.23 -5.84
CA ILE A 115 7.71 6.33 -6.35
C ILE A 115 9.02 7.10 -6.34
N VAL A 116 9.96 6.66 -5.51
CA VAL A 116 11.26 7.29 -5.36
C VAL A 116 12.23 6.59 -6.30
N GLY A 117 12.05 6.78 -7.61
CA GLY A 117 12.81 6.07 -8.64
C GLY A 117 14.32 6.36 -8.63
N ASP A 118 14.75 7.50 -8.08
CA ASP A 118 16.15 7.96 -8.13
C ASP A 118 16.77 8.29 -6.77
N LEU A 119 16.07 8.12 -5.64
CA LEU A 119 16.58 8.46 -4.32
C LEU A 119 16.61 7.21 -3.42
N ASP A 120 17.81 6.67 -3.25
CA ASP A 120 18.08 5.53 -2.37
C ASP A 120 17.94 5.95 -0.90
N ILE A 121 16.73 5.82 -0.36
CA ILE A 121 16.39 6.11 1.03
C ILE A 121 17.14 5.22 2.05
N THR A 122 17.86 4.19 1.60
CA THR A 122 18.67 3.34 2.49
C THR A 122 20.06 3.93 2.75
N THR A 123 20.48 4.93 1.97
CA THR A 123 21.81 5.54 2.06
C THR A 123 21.80 7.05 2.27
N ASP A 124 20.64 7.73 2.21
CA ASP A 124 20.55 9.17 2.45
C ASP A 124 20.26 9.51 3.94
N PRO A 125 21.23 10.06 4.69
CA PRO A 125 21.05 10.45 6.08
C PRO A 125 20.16 11.68 6.30
N ASN A 126 19.76 12.41 5.25
CA ASN A 126 19.05 13.69 5.35
C ASN A 126 17.54 13.62 5.04
N TRP A 127 16.96 12.42 4.95
CA TRP A 127 15.56 12.21 4.59
C TRP A 127 14.53 12.92 5.51
N SER A 128 14.92 13.33 6.72
CA SER A 128 14.01 13.94 7.69
C SER A 128 13.75 15.44 7.49
N THR A 129 14.68 16.18 6.87
CA THR A 129 14.62 17.66 6.86
C THR A 129 14.09 18.24 5.54
N ASP A 130 14.61 17.80 4.39
CA ASP A 130 14.25 18.43 3.10
C ASP A 130 12.83 18.11 2.62
N ALA A 131 12.34 16.88 2.83
CA ALA A 131 10.99 16.51 2.40
C ALA A 131 9.90 17.15 3.27
N HIS A 132 10.18 17.33 4.57
CA HIS A 132 9.29 18.02 5.50
C HIS A 132 9.28 19.54 5.25
N GLU A 133 10.44 20.17 5.06
CA GLU A 133 10.53 21.60 4.77
C GLU A 133 9.94 21.97 3.39
N ARG A 134 10.07 21.11 2.37
CA ARG A 134 9.44 21.35 1.07
C ARG A 134 7.91 21.19 1.08
N ALA A 135 7.36 20.36 1.98
CA ALA A 135 5.92 20.27 2.20
C ALA A 135 5.38 21.51 2.95
N LEU A 136 6.15 22.05 3.90
CA LEU A 136 5.83 23.29 4.62
C LEU A 136 5.95 24.55 3.74
N ALA A 137 6.88 24.56 2.78
CA ALA A 137 7.08 25.68 1.85
C ALA A 137 5.89 25.97 0.92
N SER A 138 4.91 25.07 0.82
CA SER A 138 3.65 25.31 0.10
C SER A 138 2.62 26.09 0.94
N VAL A 139 2.90 26.37 2.22
CA VAL A 139 2.02 27.11 3.13
C VAL A 139 2.77 28.36 3.63
N VAL A 140 2.77 29.40 2.80
CA VAL A 140 3.17 30.80 3.10
C VAL A 140 4.66 31.00 3.44
N PRO A 141 5.37 31.96 2.81
CA PRO A 141 6.78 32.21 3.12
C PRO A 141 6.91 32.83 4.52
N VAL A 142 7.62 32.15 5.43
CA VAL A 142 8.11 32.75 6.66
C VAL A 142 9.35 33.58 6.36
N THR A 143 9.24 34.91 6.41
CA THR A 143 10.41 35.77 6.57
C THR A 143 10.83 35.75 8.04
N PRO A 144 12.00 35.22 8.41
CA PRO A 144 12.49 35.34 9.78
C PRO A 144 12.79 36.81 10.11
N PRO A 145 12.50 37.30 11.34
CA PRO A 145 12.84 38.67 11.71
C PRO A 145 14.37 38.83 11.73
N ALA A 146 14.84 39.94 11.15
CA ALA A 146 16.26 40.30 11.15
C ALA A 146 16.78 40.41 12.61
N PRO A 147 18.00 39.95 12.90
CA PRO A 147 18.57 40.12 14.23
C PRO A 147 18.75 41.61 14.53
N SER A 148 18.10 42.09 15.59
CA SER A 148 18.33 43.43 16.14
C SER A 148 19.77 43.54 16.68
N PRO A 149 20.44 44.71 16.52
CA PRO A 149 21.82 44.92 16.93
C PRO A 149 22.04 44.81 18.44
#